data_AF-A0A377LZK1-F1
#
_entry.id   AF-A0A377LZK1-F1
#
_cell.length_a   1.000
_cell.length_b   1.000
_cell.length_c   1.000
_cell.angle_alpha   90.00
_cell.angle_beta   90.00
_cell.angle_gamma   90.00
#
_symmetry.space_group_name_H-M   'P 1'
#
loop_
_entity.id
_entity.type
_entity.pdbx_description
1 polymer ?
#
loop_
_entity_poly.entity_id
_entity_poly.type
_entity_poly.pdbx_seq_one_letter_code
_entity_poly.pdbx_strand_id
1 'polypeptide(L)' 'MLLAGDEFGRTQKGNNNCYCQDSEISWINWKGLSENDVALREFTRHLIALRAKQPLLRRERLARRP' A
#
# COMPACT_ATOMS: atom_id res chain seq x y z
N MET A 1 4.62 -7.06 -1.64
CA MET A 1 4.39 -6.72 -0.23
C MET A 1 3.98 -5.25 -0.19
N LEU A 2 3.01 -4.87 0.64
CA LEU A 2 2.58 -3.49 0.85
C LEU A 2 2.80 -3.17 2.34
N LEU A 3 3.28 -1.97 2.68
CA LEU A 3 3.38 -1.53 4.07
C LEU A 3 2.01 -1.04 4.55
N ALA A 4 1.67 -1.31 5.81
CA ALA A 4 0.36 -0.96 6.35
C ALA A 4 0.16 0.56 6.42
N GLY A 5 -0.85 1.05 5.71
CA GLY A 5 -1.21 2.46 5.60
C GLY A 5 -0.72 3.13 4.30
N ASP A 6 0.15 2.49 3.53
CA ASP A 6 0.57 3.01 2.21
C ASP A 6 -0.63 3.11 1.25
N GLU A 7 -1.63 2.25 1.42
CA GLU A 7 -2.82 2.21 0.57
C GLU A 7 -3.68 3.46 0.66
N PHE A 8 -3.53 4.30 1.69
CA PHE A 8 -4.24 5.58 1.85
C PHE A 8 -3.31 6.72 2.27
N GLY A 9 -2.00 6.60 2.01
CA GLY A 9 -1.06 7.71 2.18
C GLY A 9 -0.64 8.01 3.63
N ARG A 10 -0.55 6.98 4.48
CA ARG A 10 -0.03 7.12 5.85
C ARG A 10 1.31 7.89 5.86
N THR A 11 1.44 8.84 6.79
CA THR A 11 2.66 9.65 6.96
C THR A 11 3.26 9.50 8.35
N GLN A 12 4.58 9.38 8.41
CA GLN A 12 5.37 9.52 9.64
C GLN A 12 5.93 10.96 9.78
N LYS A 13 5.34 11.93 9.07
CA LYS A 13 5.74 13.35 9.02
C LYS A 13 7.22 13.55 8.66
N GLY A 14 7.75 12.72 7.76
CA GLY A 14 9.14 12.77 7.31
C GLY A 14 10.13 12.02 8.19
N ASN A 15 9.70 11.44 9.32
CA ASN A 15 10.53 10.52 10.08
C ASN A 15 10.57 9.16 9.36
N ASN A 16 11.77 8.68 9.03
CA ASN A 16 11.97 7.39 8.36
C ASN A 16 12.38 6.27 9.34
N ASN A 17 12.43 6.56 10.64
CA ASN A 17 12.88 5.65 11.69
C ASN A 17 12.06 5.80 12.99
N CYS A 18 10.75 5.55 12.93
CA CYS A 18 9.86 5.61 14.09
C CYS A 18 9.92 4.38 15.03
N TYR A 19 11.10 3.76 15.18
CA TYR A 19 11.23 2.47 15.88
C TYR A 19 10.83 2.51 17.36
N CYS A 20 11.03 3.62 18.06
CA CYS A 20 10.72 3.78 19.49
C CYS A 20 9.48 4.64 19.76
N GLN A 21 8.68 4.92 18.73
CA GLN A 21 7.54 5.84 18.82
C GLN A 21 6.24 5.04 18.96
N ASP A 22 5.70 4.92 20.17
CA ASP A 22 4.33 4.45 20.39
C ASP A 22 3.38 5.65 20.49
N SER A 23 3.07 6.23 19.34
CA SER A 23 2.27 7.47 19.21
C SER A 23 1.57 7.53 17.86
N GLU A 24 0.82 8.61 17.61
CA GLU A 24 0.09 8.85 16.35
C GLU A 24 0.99 8.88 15.11
N ILE A 25 2.30 9.07 15.28
CA ILE A 25 3.28 8.98 14.19
C ILE A 25 3.40 7.52 13.69
N SER A 26 3.28 6.55 14.58
CA SER A 26 3.43 5.12 14.27
C SER A 26 2.10 4.39 14.09
N TRP A 27 1.02 4.90 14.67
CA TRP A 27 -0.29 4.29 14.57
C TRP A 27 -0.92 4.45 13.18
N ILE A 28 -1.86 3.56 12.87
CA ILE A 28 -2.70 3.71 11.69
C ILE A 28 -3.89 4.59 12.06
N ASN A 29 -4.01 5.75 11.40
CA ASN A 29 -5.15 6.63 11.58
C ASN A 29 -6.28 6.28 10.61
N TRP A 30 -7.31 5.62 11.14
CA TRP A 30 -8.53 5.29 10.40
C TRP A 30 -9.57 6.42 10.36
N LYS A 31 -9.37 7.49 11.13
CA LYS A 31 -10.29 8.62 11.24
C LYS A 31 -9.82 9.77 10.36
N GLY A 32 -10.76 10.51 9.79
CA GLY A 32 -10.46 11.74 9.04
C GLY A 32 -9.73 11.51 7.72
N LEU A 33 -9.94 10.36 7.08
CA LEU A 33 -9.45 10.13 5.71
C LEU A 33 -10.09 11.14 4.77
N SER A 34 -9.26 11.84 4.00
CA SER A 34 -9.72 12.75 2.95
C SER A 34 -10.28 11.97 1.77
N GLU A 35 -10.98 12.66 0.87
CA GLU A 35 -11.46 12.06 -0.38
C GLU A 35 -10.32 11.47 -1.22
N ASN A 36 -9.15 12.11 -1.20
CA ASN A 36 -7.95 11.63 -1.88
C ASN A 36 -7.40 10.33 -1.26
N ASP A 37 -7.40 10.23 0.07
CA ASP A 37 -6.94 9.04 0.78
C ASP A 37 -7.86 7.84 0.47
N VAL A 38 -9.16 8.09 0.44
CA VAL A 38 -10.17 7.09 0.03
C VAL A 38 -9.98 6.71 -1.43
N ALA A 39 -9.77 7.67 -2.34
CA ALA A 39 -9.53 7.40 -3.75
C ALA A 39 -8.26 6.56 -3.97
N LEU A 40 -7.18 6.85 -3.25
CA LEU A 40 -5.94 6.08 -3.29
C LEU A 40 -6.16 4.64 -2.79
N ARG A 41 -6.96 4.48 -1.73
CA ARG A 41 -7.31 3.15 -1.19
C ARG A 41 -8.07 2.33 -2.22
N GLU A 42 -9.06 2.93 -2.87
CA GLU A 42 -9.84 2.27 -3.91
C GLU A 42 -8.97 1.93 -5.13
N PHE A 43 -8.10 2.83 -5.56
CA PHE A 43 -7.14 2.56 -6.62
C PHE A 43 -6.21 1.38 -6.28
N THR A 44 -5.63 1.39 -5.08
CA THR A 44 -4.77 0.30 -4.59
C THR A 44 -5.53 -1.03 -4.54
N ARG A 45 -6.78 -1.02 -4.06
CA ARG A 45 -7.66 -2.19 -4.05
C ARG A 45 -7.89 -2.75 -5.46
N HIS A 46 -8.16 -1.88 -6.43
CA HIS A 46 -8.31 -2.30 -7.83
C HIS A 46 -7.03 -2.90 -8.42
N LEU A 47 -5.86 -2.32 -8.12
CA LEU A 47 -4.59 -2.87 -8.60
C LEU A 47 -4.27 -4.24 -8.01
N ILE A 48 -4.56 -4.45 -6.71
CA ILE A 48 -4.39 -5.77 -6.08
C ILE A 48 -5.30 -6.79 -6.75
N ALA A 49 -6.57 -6.43 -6.98
CA ALA A 49 -7.52 -7.31 -7.66
C ALA A 49 -7.09 -7.62 -9.12
N LEU A 50 -6.58 -6.61 -9.84
CA LEU A 50 -6.05 -6.79 -11.19
C LEU A 50 -4.85 -7.74 -11.18
N ARG A 51 -3.86 -7.50 -10.32
CA ARG A 51 -2.69 -8.38 -10.17
C ARG A 51 -3.09 -9.81 -9.82
N ALA A 52 -4.09 -9.98 -8.95
CA ALA A 52 -4.59 -11.30 -8.56
C ALA A 52 -5.23 -12.06 -9.73
N LYS A 53 -6.00 -11.35 -10.56
CA LYS A 53 -6.74 -11.88 -11.72
C LYS A 53 -5.87 -12.12 -12.96
N GLN A 54 -4.74 -11.41 -13.12
CA GLN A 54 -3.89 -11.48 -14.31
C GLN A 54 -2.75 -12.49 -14.12
N PRO A 55 -2.80 -13.70 -14.71
CA PRO A 55 -1.77 -14.73 -14.52
C PRO A 55 -0.38 -14.29 -14.99
N LEU A 56 -0.33 -13.42 -16.01
CA LEU A 56 0.91 -12.84 -16.53
C LEU A 56 1.68 -12.02 -15.48
N LEU A 57 0.99 -11.45 -14.48
CA LEU A 57 1.60 -10.68 -13.38
C LEU A 57 1.99 -11.54 -12.18
N ARG A 58 1.75 -12.87 -12.25
CA ARG A 58 1.98 -13.84 -11.17
C ARG A 58 2.72 -15.09 -11.66
N ARG A 59 3.57 -14.95 -12.68
CA ARG A 59 4.29 -16.08 -13.28
C ARG A 59 5.30 -16.68 -12.30
N GLU A 60 5.33 -18.01 -12.25
CA GLU A 60 6.35 -18.77 -11.51
C GLU A 60 7.64 -18.95 -12.30
N ARG A 61 7.57 -18.79 -13.63
CA ARG A 61 8.69 -18.96 -14.55
C ARG A 61 8.84 -17.75 -15.47
N LEU A 62 10.08 -17.28 -15.58
CA LEU A 62 10.49 -16.27 -16.54
C LEU A 62 10.22 -16.75 -17.97
N ALA A 63 9.76 -15.86 -18.83
CA ALA A 63 9.64 -16.16 -20.26
C ALA A 63 11.04 -16.41 -20.82
N ARG A 64 11.32 -17.65 -21.26
CA ARG A 64 12.51 -17.92 -22.04
C ARG A 64 12.28 -17.34 -23.43
N ARG A 65 13.23 -16.54 -23.92
CA ARG A 65 13.28 -16.20 -25.34
C ARG A 65 13.53 -17.50 -26.13
N PRO A 66 12.89 -17.69 -27.29
CA PRO A 66 13.16 -18.83 -28.16
C PRO A 66 14.62 -18.84 -28.63
#